data_AF-A0A7J0GSH4-F1
#
_entry.id   AF-A0A7J0GSH4-F1
#
_cell.length_a   1.000
_cell.length_b   1.000
_cell.length_c   1.000
_cell.angle_alpha   90.00
_cell.angle_beta   90.00
_cell.angle_gamma   90.00
#
_symmetry.space_group_name_H-M   'P 1'
#
loop_
_entity.id
_entity.type
_entity.pdbx_description
1 polymer ?
#
loop_
_entity_poly.entity_id
_entity_poly.type
_entity_poly.pdbx_seq_one_letter_code
_entity_poly.pdbx_strand_id
1 'polypeptide(L)'
;MTEKKLMKIEKMHSLIKEYNLDGQFRWISSQTNRARNGELYRYMADKRGAFVQPAFYEAFGLTVVEAMTCGLPTFATCHGGPAEIIEDGISGMIPGYWEKISKGGLQRILERYTWKIYSERLMTLSGVYGFWKYVSKLERRETRRYLEMFYILKYRDLVKSVPLAIDGNTKLEAHTESINRQLFNRASKI
;
A
#
# COMPACT_ATOMS: atom_id res chain seq x y z
N MET A 1 -11.19 0.67 -14.05
CA MET A 1 -10.31 1.62 -13.34
C MET A 1 -11.14 2.29 -12.25
N THR A 2 -10.67 2.31 -10.99
CA THR A 2 -11.47 2.78 -9.84
C THR A 2 -11.66 4.30 -9.90
N GLU A 3 -12.85 4.80 -9.56
CA GLU A 3 -13.21 6.22 -9.57
C GLU A 3 -12.23 7.11 -8.80
N LYS A 4 -11.81 6.67 -7.61
CA LYS A 4 -10.79 7.37 -6.79
C LYS A 4 -9.45 7.55 -7.52
N LYS A 5 -9.09 6.64 -8.43
CA LYS A 5 -7.85 6.73 -9.21
C LYS A 5 -7.97 7.81 -10.30
N LEU A 6 -9.12 7.90 -10.95
CA LEU A 6 -9.40 8.92 -11.98
C LEU A 6 -9.35 10.32 -11.38
N MET A 7 -10.07 10.55 -10.27
CA MET A 7 -10.06 11.83 -9.56
C MET A 7 -8.65 12.28 -9.17
N LYS A 8 -7.80 11.34 -8.74
CA LYS A 8 -6.40 11.64 -8.40
C LYS A 8 -5.56 11.99 -9.63
N ILE A 9 -5.78 11.31 -10.76
CA ILE A 9 -5.09 11.61 -12.03
C ILE A 9 -5.46 13.01 -12.50
N GLU A 10 -6.74 13.36 -12.49
CA GLU A 10 -7.23 14.69 -12.85
C GLU A 10 -6.61 15.77 -11.96
N LYS A 11 -6.59 15.54 -10.64
CA LYS A 11 -5.92 16.44 -9.69
C LYS A 11 -4.42 16.59 -9.97
N MET A 12 -3.72 15.53 -10.37
CA MET A 12 -2.31 15.64 -10.73
C MET A 12 -2.12 16.52 -11.97
N HIS A 13 -2.96 16.36 -12.99
CA HIS A 13 -2.90 17.19 -14.18
C HIS A 13 -3.22 18.67 -13.90
N SER A 14 -4.14 18.97 -12.98
CA SER A 14 -4.42 20.36 -12.60
C SER A 14 -3.22 21.00 -11.89
N LEU A 15 -2.59 20.29 -10.95
CA LEU A 15 -1.43 20.79 -10.20
C LEU A 15 -0.21 21.07 -11.10
N ILE A 16 0.05 20.22 -12.10
CA ILE A 16 1.17 20.43 -13.04
C ILE A 16 1.01 21.76 -13.78
N LYS A 17 -0.22 22.08 -14.21
CA LYS A 17 -0.54 23.32 -14.92
C LYS A 17 -0.53 24.54 -14.00
N GLU A 18 -1.14 24.42 -12.82
CA GLU A 18 -1.25 25.51 -11.84
C GLU A 18 0.12 26.00 -11.37
N TYR A 19 1.04 25.07 -11.10
CA TYR A 19 2.38 25.39 -10.60
C TYR A 19 3.47 25.43 -11.68
N ASN A 20 3.11 25.30 -12.96
CA ASN A 20 4.03 25.31 -14.11
C ASN A 20 5.26 24.39 -13.90
N LEU A 21 5.01 23.12 -13.59
CA LEU A 21 6.05 22.17 -13.17
C LEU A 21 6.82 21.53 -14.35
N ASP A 22 6.59 21.99 -15.57
CA ASP A 22 7.27 21.47 -16.76
C ASP A 22 8.80 21.66 -16.65
N GLY A 23 9.54 20.61 -16.98
CA GLY A 23 11.01 20.57 -16.86
C GLY A 23 11.56 20.27 -15.46
N GLN A 24 10.77 20.50 -14.40
CA GLN A 24 11.15 20.21 -13.01
C GLN A 24 10.50 18.93 -12.46
N PHE A 25 9.36 18.55 -13.02
CA PHE A 25 8.60 17.38 -12.58
C PHE A 25 8.54 16.29 -13.64
N ARG A 26 8.71 15.04 -13.21
CA ARG A 26 8.55 13.86 -14.06
C ARG A 26 7.56 12.88 -13.42
N TRP A 27 6.38 12.76 -14.02
CA TRP A 27 5.42 11.74 -13.62
C TRP A 27 5.68 10.41 -14.35
N ILE A 28 5.89 9.34 -13.58
CA ILE A 28 6.17 8.00 -14.12
C ILE A 28 4.97 7.09 -13.82
N SER A 29 4.59 6.26 -14.79
CA SER A 29 3.57 5.23 -14.60
C SER A 29 4.03 4.11 -13.66
N SER A 30 3.11 3.24 -13.25
CA SER A 30 3.39 2.15 -12.32
C SER A 30 4.59 1.30 -12.76
N GLN A 31 5.53 1.07 -11.85
CA GLN A 31 6.72 0.28 -12.10
C GLN A 31 6.55 -1.13 -11.51
N THR A 32 6.39 -2.14 -12.37
CA THR A 32 6.08 -3.52 -11.96
C THR A 32 7.31 -4.41 -11.78
N ASN A 33 8.45 -4.06 -12.38
CA ASN A 33 9.67 -4.86 -12.32
C ASN A 33 10.49 -4.53 -11.06
N ARG A 34 10.48 -5.44 -10.09
CA ARG A 34 11.18 -5.26 -8.80
C ARG A 34 12.70 -5.12 -8.93
N ALA A 35 13.33 -5.88 -9.83
CA ALA A 35 14.78 -5.80 -10.03
C ALA A 35 15.18 -4.41 -10.55
N ARG A 36 14.42 -3.88 -11.53
CA ARG A 36 14.62 -2.52 -12.04
C ARG A 36 14.30 -1.45 -10.99
N ASN A 37 13.28 -1.66 -10.15
CA ASN A 37 12.95 -0.72 -9.08
C ASN A 37 14.07 -0.62 -8.06
N GLY A 38 14.76 -1.72 -7.75
CA GLY A 38 15.95 -1.70 -6.90
C GLY A 38 17.07 -0.84 -7.48
N GLU A 39 17.33 -0.95 -8.79
CA GLU A 39 18.30 -0.07 -9.47
C GLU A 39 17.84 1.38 -9.51
N LEU A 40 16.54 1.64 -9.64
CA LEU A 40 16.01 3.00 -9.61
C LEU A 40 16.31 3.69 -8.27
N TYR A 41 16.13 3.00 -7.15
CA TYR A 41 16.48 3.54 -5.83
C TYR A 41 17.98 3.83 -5.72
N ARG A 42 18.84 2.91 -6.17
CA ARG A 42 20.30 3.12 -6.19
C ARG A 42 20.70 4.30 -7.07
N TYR A 43 20.13 4.42 -8.26
CA TYR A 43 20.38 5.53 -9.16
C TYR A 43 20.01 6.88 -8.53
N MET A 44 18.89 6.95 -7.80
CA MET A 44 18.50 8.16 -7.06
C MET A 44 19.47 8.47 -5.92
N ALA A 45 20.03 7.45 -5.25
CA ALA A 45 21.05 7.63 -4.22
C ALA A 45 22.37 8.15 -4.81
N ASP A 46 22.81 7.64 -5.97
CA ASP A 46 24.00 8.12 -6.68
C ASP A 46 23.91 9.61 -7.04
N LYS A 47 22.69 10.08 -7.34
CA LYS A 47 22.40 11.50 -7.62
C LYS A 47 22.23 12.35 -6.34
N ARG A 48 22.53 11.80 -5.17
CA ARG A 48 22.32 12.43 -3.85
C ARG A 48 20.88 12.92 -3.66
N GLY A 49 19.92 12.16 -4.20
CA GLY A 49 18.49 12.43 -4.02
C GLY A 49 17.99 12.03 -2.64
N ALA A 50 16.67 12.08 -2.49
CA ALA A 50 15.94 11.62 -1.31
C ALA A 50 14.62 10.96 -1.71
N PHE A 51 14.10 10.10 -0.84
CA PHE A 51 12.77 9.49 -0.97
C PHE A 51 11.78 10.20 -0.06
N VAL A 52 10.57 10.47 -0.56
CA VAL A 52 9.51 11.11 0.24
C VAL A 52 8.24 10.27 0.13
N GLN A 53 7.64 9.95 1.27
CA GLN A 53 6.37 9.25 1.38
C GLN A 53 5.33 10.10 2.12
N PRO A 54 4.59 10.97 1.41
CA PRO A 54 3.63 11.89 1.99
C PRO A 54 2.24 11.25 2.16
N ALA A 55 2.16 10.10 2.82
CA ALA A 55 0.89 9.44 3.10
C ALA A 55 0.17 10.10 4.29
N PHE A 56 -1.16 10.27 4.22
CA PHE A 56 -1.95 10.72 5.38
C PHE A 56 -1.84 9.73 6.55
N TYR A 57 -1.81 8.45 6.24
CA TYR A 57 -1.55 7.38 7.18
C TYR A 57 -0.86 6.24 6.42
N GLU A 58 0.15 5.63 7.02
CA GLU A 58 0.83 4.46 6.47
C GLU A 58 0.88 3.35 7.52
N ALA A 59 0.39 2.15 7.21
CA ALA A 59 0.39 1.07 8.19
C ALA A 59 1.80 0.54 8.48
N PHE A 60 2.63 0.37 7.45
CA PHE A 60 4.01 -0.08 7.60
C PHE A 60 4.98 0.72 6.72
N GLY A 61 4.74 0.76 5.41
CA GLY A 61 5.61 1.48 4.47
C GLY A 61 6.81 0.65 4.00
N LEU A 62 6.57 -0.44 3.26
CA LEU A 62 7.66 -1.23 2.65
C LEU A 62 8.57 -0.39 1.76
N THR A 63 8.03 0.63 1.09
CA THR A 63 8.80 1.57 0.27
C THR A 63 9.80 2.39 1.08
N VAL A 64 9.53 2.66 2.36
CA VAL A 64 10.49 3.28 3.30
C VAL A 64 11.66 2.34 3.52
N VAL A 65 11.37 1.06 3.81
CA VAL A 65 12.40 0.03 4.03
C VAL A 65 13.24 -0.18 2.77
N GLU A 66 12.62 -0.26 1.59
CA GLU A 66 13.31 -0.41 0.31
C GLU A 66 14.26 0.76 0.02
N ALA A 67 13.80 2.00 0.23
CA ALA A 67 14.62 3.20 0.05
C ALA A 67 15.80 3.25 1.04
N MET A 68 15.55 3.01 2.33
CA MET A 68 16.59 2.99 3.36
C MET A 68 17.62 1.87 3.13
N THR A 69 17.19 0.70 2.63
CA THR A 69 18.08 -0.41 2.27
C THR A 69 19.03 -0.03 1.13
N CYS A 70 18.58 0.83 0.21
CA CYS A 70 19.42 1.35 -0.87
C CYS A 70 20.29 2.54 -0.44
N GLY A 71 20.27 2.91 0.85
CA GLY A 71 21.00 4.07 1.37
C GLY A 71 20.40 5.42 0.94
N LEU A 72 19.15 5.45 0.47
CA LEU A 72 18.49 6.67 0.07
C LEU A 72 17.87 7.35 1.30
N PRO A 73 18.29 8.59 1.66
CA PRO A 73 17.67 9.32 2.76
C PRO A 73 16.16 9.43 2.55
N THR A 74 15.40 9.09 3.60
CA THR A 74 13.96 8.88 3.48
C THR A 74 13.19 9.79 4.43
N PHE A 75 12.19 10.47 3.88
CA PHE A 75 11.21 11.28 4.60
C PHE A 75 9.86 10.57 4.51
N ALA A 76 9.25 10.26 5.63
CA ALA A 76 7.95 9.59 5.65
C ALA A 76 7.00 10.28 6.63
N THR A 77 5.72 9.98 6.50
CA THR A 77 4.70 10.43 7.44
C THR A 77 4.99 9.95 8.86
N CYS A 78 4.74 10.80 9.85
CA CYS A 78 4.77 10.43 11.27
C CYS A 78 3.50 9.69 11.73
N HIS A 79 2.54 9.47 10.83
CA HIS A 79 1.27 8.81 11.14
C HIS A 79 1.30 7.34 10.70
N GLY A 80 1.55 6.44 11.65
CA GLY A 80 1.54 4.99 11.47
C GLY A 80 2.94 4.37 11.48
N GLY A 81 3.14 3.30 10.73
CA GLY A 81 4.35 2.45 10.76
C GLY A 81 5.68 3.18 10.53
N PRO A 82 5.80 4.15 9.60
CA PRO A 82 7.08 4.82 9.37
C PRO A 82 7.62 5.57 10.59
N ALA A 83 6.77 5.97 11.54
CA ALA A 83 7.20 6.59 12.80
C ALA A 83 7.99 5.64 13.72
N GLU A 84 7.82 4.32 13.58
CA GLU A 84 8.62 3.31 14.29
C GLU A 84 9.90 2.95 13.51
N ILE A 85 9.82 3.03 12.17
CA ILE A 85 10.93 2.65 11.28
C ILE A 85 12.04 3.69 11.30
N ILE A 86 11.67 4.98 11.16
CA ILE A 86 12.61 6.11 11.06
C ILE A 86 12.82 6.71 12.45
N GLU A 87 14.08 6.90 12.81
CA GLU A 87 14.47 7.66 14.01
C GLU A 87 14.86 9.09 13.61
N ASP A 88 14.11 10.07 14.10
CA ASP A 88 14.28 11.48 13.72
C ASP A 88 15.67 12.01 14.10
N GLY A 89 16.27 12.82 13.23
CA GLY A 89 17.62 13.38 13.40
C GLY A 89 18.80 12.38 13.34
N ILE A 90 18.56 11.08 13.45
CA ILE A 90 19.56 10.01 13.22
C ILE A 90 19.45 9.48 11.78
N SER A 91 18.21 9.39 11.29
CA SER A 91 17.86 8.95 9.93
C SER A 91 17.02 9.99 9.13
N GLY A 92 16.91 11.23 9.61
CA GLY A 92 16.27 12.40 8.93
C GLY A 92 17.19 13.66 8.88
N MET A 93 16.95 14.63 7.97
CA MET A 93 17.99 15.57 7.49
C MET A 93 17.91 17.07 7.86
N ILE A 94 19.09 17.66 8.08
CA ILE A 94 19.52 19.08 7.96
C ILE A 94 20.79 19.11 7.05
N PRO A 95 21.14 20.17 6.27
CA PRO A 95 22.21 20.14 5.25
C PRO A 95 23.61 19.74 5.76
N GLY A 96 24.34 18.94 4.97
CA GLY A 96 25.69 18.42 5.30
C GLY A 96 25.73 16.98 5.85
N TYR A 97 24.57 16.36 6.06
CA TYR A 97 24.42 15.07 6.76
C TYR A 97 23.94 13.88 5.88
N TRP A 98 23.88 14.04 4.54
CA TRP A 98 23.35 13.00 3.63
C TRP A 98 23.98 11.63 3.89
N GLU A 99 25.32 11.59 4.03
CA GLU A 99 26.08 10.35 4.27
C GLU A 99 25.79 9.75 5.64
N LYS A 100 25.61 10.58 6.67
CA LYS A 100 25.27 10.11 8.03
C LYS A 100 23.88 9.48 8.05
N ILE A 101 22.92 10.09 7.36
CA ILE A 101 21.54 9.61 7.31
C ILE A 101 21.41 8.36 6.46
N SER A 102 22.09 8.34 5.31
CA SER A 102 22.19 7.15 4.45
C SER A 102 22.72 5.96 5.25
N LYS A 103 23.83 6.15 5.97
CA LYS A 103 24.42 5.11 6.84
C LYS A 103 23.53 4.74 8.01
N GLY A 104 22.91 5.72 8.68
CA GLY A 104 21.98 5.49 9.79
C GLY A 104 20.76 4.69 9.36
N GLY A 105 20.19 5.01 8.20
CA GLY A 105 19.08 4.26 7.61
C GLY A 105 19.47 2.82 7.27
N LEU A 106 20.64 2.61 6.66
CA LEU A 106 21.16 1.28 6.35
C LEU A 106 21.34 0.44 7.63
N GLN A 107 21.99 1.02 8.64
CA GLN A 107 22.22 0.37 9.94
C GLN A 107 20.89 -0.02 10.60
N ARG A 108 19.91 0.90 10.61
CA ARG A 108 18.58 0.66 11.17
C ARG A 108 17.88 -0.54 10.54
N ILE A 109 17.93 -0.66 9.20
CA ILE A 109 17.32 -1.80 8.51
C ILE A 109 18.02 -3.11 8.84
N LEU A 110 19.36 -3.12 8.81
CA LEU A 110 20.14 -4.33 9.09
C LEU A 110 19.91 -4.87 10.51
N GLU A 111 19.73 -3.99 11.48
CA GLU A 111 19.50 -4.37 12.88
C GLU A 111 18.08 -4.84 13.19
N ARG A 112 17.06 -4.33 12.47
CA ARG A 112 15.64 -4.50 12.87
C ARG A 112 14.73 -5.12 11.83
N TYR A 113 14.96 -4.87 10.55
CA TYR A 113 14.00 -5.14 9.48
C TYR A 113 14.56 -6.09 8.41
N THR A 114 15.15 -7.21 8.86
CA THR A 114 15.65 -8.27 7.98
C THR A 114 14.80 -9.54 8.07
N TRP A 115 14.67 -10.25 6.94
CA TRP A 115 13.91 -11.49 6.86
C TRP A 115 14.48 -12.62 7.72
N LYS A 116 15.78 -12.58 8.02
CA LYS A 116 16.44 -13.54 8.91
C LYS A 116 15.95 -13.40 10.35
N ILE A 117 15.96 -12.18 10.89
CA ILE A 117 15.45 -11.90 12.25
C ILE A 117 13.95 -12.24 12.32
N TYR A 118 13.20 -11.92 11.26
CA TYR A 118 11.78 -12.24 11.17
C TYR A 118 11.52 -13.76 11.23
N SER A 119 12.22 -14.56 10.44
CA SER A 119 11.99 -16.01 10.37
C SER A 119 12.36 -16.71 11.68
N GLU A 120 13.47 -16.32 12.32
CA GLU A 120 13.89 -16.85 13.63
C GLU A 120 12.82 -16.60 14.71
N ARG A 121 12.28 -15.39 14.77
CA ARG A 121 11.18 -15.04 15.69
C ARG A 121 9.92 -15.82 15.38
N LEU A 122 9.54 -15.92 14.10
CA LEU A 122 8.34 -16.64 13.68
C LEU A 122 8.40 -18.13 14.05
N MET A 123 9.55 -18.78 13.84
CA MET A 123 9.74 -20.19 14.19
C MET A 123 9.63 -20.41 15.70
N THR A 124 10.22 -19.51 16.49
CA THR A 124 10.14 -19.55 17.96
C THR A 124 8.70 -19.39 18.44
N LEU A 125 7.99 -18.37 17.94
CA LEU A 125 6.58 -18.13 18.27
C LEU A 125 5.71 -19.32 17.85
N SER A 126 5.95 -19.91 16.68
CA SER A 126 5.19 -21.07 16.20
C SER A 126 5.32 -22.27 17.15
N GLY A 127 6.52 -22.53 17.68
CA GLY A 127 6.73 -23.56 18.70
C GLY A 127 6.01 -23.27 20.02
N VAL A 128 6.21 -22.05 20.56
CA VAL A 128 5.62 -21.62 21.84
C VAL A 128 4.09 -21.62 21.78
N TYR A 129 3.50 -20.97 20.77
CA TYR A 129 2.04 -20.92 20.62
C TYR A 129 1.46 -22.28 20.24
N GLY A 130 2.20 -23.14 19.55
CA GLY A 130 1.82 -24.53 19.28
C GLY A 130 1.63 -25.31 20.58
N PHE A 131 2.61 -25.27 21.47
CA PHE A 131 2.53 -25.89 22.79
C PHE A 131 1.43 -25.27 23.65
N TRP A 132 1.40 -23.93 23.76
CA TRP A 132 0.41 -23.24 24.58
C TRP A 132 -1.02 -23.52 24.10
N LYS A 133 -1.25 -23.64 22.78
CA LYS A 133 -2.54 -24.05 22.21
C LYS A 133 -2.97 -25.45 22.64
N TYR A 134 -2.05 -26.38 22.85
CA TYR A 134 -2.38 -27.72 23.34
C TYR A 134 -2.82 -27.68 24.80
N VAL A 135 -2.08 -26.95 25.64
CA VAL A 135 -2.33 -26.86 27.09
C VAL A 135 -3.61 -26.08 27.41
N SER A 136 -3.91 -25.01 26.67
CA SER A 136 -5.07 -24.09 26.90
C SER A 136 -6.39 -24.53 26.25
N LYS A 137 -6.54 -25.80 25.85
CA LYS A 137 -7.69 -26.26 25.03
C LYS A 137 -9.06 -26.10 25.70
N LEU A 138 -9.15 -26.22 27.03
CA LEU A 138 -10.42 -26.20 27.75
C LEU A 138 -11.00 -24.78 27.85
N GLU A 139 -10.18 -23.76 28.12
CA GLU A 139 -10.61 -22.36 28.25
C GLU A 139 -11.07 -21.73 26.93
N ARG A 140 -10.57 -22.21 25.78
CA ARG A 140 -10.86 -21.61 24.47
C ARG A 140 -12.15 -22.11 23.82
N ARG A 141 -12.85 -23.09 24.41
CA ARG A 141 -14.04 -23.69 23.79
C ARG A 141 -15.19 -22.68 23.70
N GLU A 142 -15.40 -21.89 24.74
CA GLU A 142 -16.46 -20.89 24.84
C GLU A 142 -16.22 -19.74 23.85
N THR A 143 -15.00 -19.18 23.83
CA THR A 143 -14.60 -18.15 22.87
C THR A 143 -14.76 -18.63 21.43
N ARG A 144 -14.42 -19.89 21.15
CA ARG A 144 -14.62 -20.46 19.81
C ARG A 144 -16.09 -20.50 19.41
N ARG A 145 -16.99 -20.95 20.30
CA ARG A 145 -18.44 -20.96 20.02
C ARG A 145 -19.00 -19.56 19.84
N TYR A 146 -18.53 -18.59 20.62
CA TYR A 146 -18.90 -17.18 20.45
C TYR A 146 -18.47 -16.64 19.07
N LEU A 147 -17.24 -16.92 18.63
CA LEU A 147 -16.75 -16.49 17.31
C LEU A 147 -17.52 -17.18 16.17
N GLU A 148 -17.85 -18.47 16.32
CA GLU A 148 -18.69 -19.20 15.36
C GLU A 148 -20.08 -18.54 15.25
N MET A 149 -20.72 -18.24 16.39
CA MET A 149 -22.00 -17.53 16.43
C MET A 149 -21.90 -16.13 15.80
N PHE A 150 -20.89 -15.35 16.14
CA PHE A 150 -20.68 -14.01 15.60
C PHE A 150 -20.52 -14.02 14.07
N TYR A 151 -19.74 -14.97 13.55
CA TYR A 151 -19.57 -15.14 12.11
C TYR A 151 -20.91 -15.46 11.42
N ILE A 152 -21.66 -16.42 11.96
CA ILE A 152 -22.92 -16.90 11.37
C ILE A 152 -24.02 -15.83 11.43
N LEU A 153 -24.20 -15.20 12.59
CA LEU A 153 -25.34 -14.31 12.85
C LEU A 153 -25.10 -12.87 12.42
N LYS A 154 -23.84 -12.41 12.33
CA LYS A 154 -23.55 -11.01 12.02
C LYS A 154 -22.74 -10.85 10.74
N TYR A 155 -21.57 -11.49 10.67
CA TYR A 155 -20.65 -11.26 9.55
C TYR A 155 -21.23 -11.76 8.22
N ARG A 156 -21.83 -12.96 8.23
CA ARG A 156 -22.38 -13.58 7.02
C ARG A 156 -23.45 -12.72 6.35
N ASP A 157 -24.34 -12.11 7.13
CA ASP A 157 -25.43 -11.29 6.57
C ASP A 157 -24.94 -9.94 6.06
N LEU A 158 -23.92 -9.35 6.70
CA LEU A 158 -23.23 -8.17 6.17
C LEU A 158 -22.59 -8.45 4.82
N VAL A 159 -21.95 -9.62 4.64
CA VAL A 159 -21.34 -10.00 3.36
C VAL A 159 -22.39 -10.13 2.26
N LYS A 160 -23.58 -10.67 2.56
CA LYS A 160 -24.68 -10.77 1.59
C LYS A 160 -25.18 -9.41 1.11
N SER A 161 -25.07 -8.36 1.93
CA SER A 161 -25.47 -7.00 1.52
C SER A 161 -24.48 -6.32 0.57
N VAL A 162 -23.27 -6.87 0.40
CA VAL A 162 -22.28 -6.31 -0.52
C VAL A 162 -22.66 -6.72 -1.95
N PRO A 163 -22.88 -5.75 -2.86
CA PRO A 163 -23.19 -6.07 -4.25
C PRO A 163 -22.08 -6.89 -4.91
N LEU A 164 -22.48 -7.93 -5.64
CA LEU A 164 -21.53 -8.74 -6.42
C LEU A 164 -20.99 -7.93 -7.61
N ALA A 165 -19.75 -8.22 -7.98
CA ALA A 165 -19.18 -7.68 -9.21
C ALA A 165 -19.98 -8.22 -10.41
N ILE A 166 -20.41 -7.32 -11.29
CA ILE A 166 -21.05 -7.67 -12.55
C ILE A 166 -19.95 -7.74 -13.61
N ASP A 167 -19.87 -8.85 -14.34
CA ASP A 167 -18.92 -9.01 -15.42
C ASP A 167 -19.20 -8.04 -16.58
N GLY A 168 -18.14 -7.57 -17.25
CA GLY A 168 -18.20 -6.50 -18.24
C GLY A 168 -19.08 -6.77 -19.47
N ASN A 169 -19.45 -8.03 -19.75
CA ASN A 169 -20.33 -8.39 -20.86
C ASN A 169 -21.75 -7.83 -20.69
N THR A 170 -22.28 -7.83 -19.47
CA THR A 170 -23.66 -7.37 -19.22
C THR A 170 -23.80 -5.86 -19.36
N LYS A 171 -22.72 -5.09 -19.17
CA LYS A 171 -22.72 -3.62 -19.37
C LYS A 171 -22.73 -3.23 -20.85
N LEU A 172 -22.07 -4.02 -21.71
CA LEU A 172 -22.10 -3.83 -23.15
C LEU A 172 -23.50 -4.17 -23.68
N GLU A 173 -24.06 -5.32 -23.30
CA GLU A 173 -25.41 -5.74 -23.70
C GLU A 173 -26.49 -4.74 -23.27
N ALA A 174 -26.45 -4.25 -22.02
CA ALA A 174 -27.41 -3.26 -21.53
C ALA A 174 -27.28 -1.90 -22.24
N HIS A 175 -26.06 -1.50 -22.63
CA HIS A 175 -25.86 -0.26 -23.38
C HIS A 175 -26.33 -0.41 -24.84
N THR A 176 -26.06 -1.55 -25.48
CA THR A 176 -26.52 -1.87 -26.83
C THR A 176 -28.05 -2.00 -26.90
N GLU A 177 -28.70 -2.62 -25.91
CA GLU A 177 -30.17 -2.67 -25.81
C GLU A 177 -30.79 -1.29 -25.59
N SER A 178 -30.16 -0.44 -24.77
CA SER A 178 -30.62 0.95 -24.55
C SER A 178 -30.57 1.78 -25.83
N ILE A 179 -29.48 1.68 -26.60
CA ILE A 179 -29.33 2.33 -27.91
C ILE A 179 -30.35 1.77 -28.91
N ASN A 180 -30.52 0.46 -28.98
CA ASN A 180 -31.47 -0.18 -29.89
C ASN A 180 -32.93 0.19 -29.57
N ARG A 181 -33.32 0.28 -28.29
CA ARG A 181 -34.64 0.80 -27.88
C ARG A 181 -34.84 2.26 -28.27
N GLN A 182 -33.83 3.11 -28.10
CA GLN A 182 -33.91 4.51 -28.50
C GLN A 182 -34.05 4.67 -30.02
N LEU A 183 -33.32 3.88 -30.81
CA LEU A 183 -33.41 3.87 -32.27
C LEU A 183 -34.76 3.34 -32.75
N PHE A 184 -35.27 2.26 -32.17
CA PHE A 184 -36.57 1.68 -32.50
C PHE A 184 -37.73 2.66 -32.23
N ASN A 185 -37.74 3.31 -31.07
CA ASN A 185 -38.76 4.32 -30.73
C ASN A 185 -38.72 5.57 -31.61
N ARG A 186 -37.57 5.85 -32.25
CA ARG A 186 -37.41 6.96 -33.21
C ARG A 186 -37.93 6.60 -34.60
N ALA A 187 -37.79 5.34 -35.00
CA ALA A 187 -38.29 4.82 -36.27
C ALA A 187 -39.82 4.66 -36.29
N SER A 188 -40.46 4.39 -35.16
CA SER A 188 -41.93 4.26 -35.05
C SER A 188 -42.69 5.60 -34.97
N LYS A 189 -42.00 6.75 -35.06
CA LYS A 189 -42.59 8.11 -35.05
C LYS A 189 -42.48 8.84 -36.40
N ILE A 190 -42.13 8.12 -37.46
CA ILE A 190 -42.18 8.54 -38.87
C ILE A 190 -43.22 7.65 -39.55
#